data_AF-N6TET6-F1
#
_entry.id   AF-N6TET6-F1
#
_cell.length_a   1.000
_cell.length_b   1.000
_cell.length_c   1.000
_cell.angle_alpha   90.00
_cell.angle_beta   90.00
_cell.angle_gamma   90.00
#
_symmetry.space_group_name_H-M   'P 1'
#
loop_
_entity.id
_entity.type
_entity.pdbx_description
1 polymer ?
#
loop_
_entity_poly.entity_id
_entity_poly.type
_entity_poly.pdbx_seq_one_letter_code
_entity_poly.pdbx_strand_id
1 'polypeptide(L)'
;MVDYINTLIQGCAGAANNDTEQTCKEAITTLLLHHDKTKNANGTVCMMGKYHNILYVAVKLCYLWQLQDAELVCKLLTGIYSCEQTFERIFIGAIFGTKAPHFIAGWKSDFDDQEENVRGVVYFLDKANKGKLMLPVFRNSLPENIRFLDIPIDSCAKASPVKLCIQLGLPDKLLIFLRFGAQITDLSDELIFYFGNTVFGRLSEFNHCYPYNIVACLQILLRVVPTINISKAPISCDKTESILIREIVAETYNDLLEDGILPRS
;
A
#
# COMPACT_ATOMS: atom_id res chain seq x y z
N MET A 1 18.35 -13.23 -12.23
CA MET A 1 18.72 -13.77 -10.89
C MET A 1 17.51 -14.40 -10.21
N VAL A 2 16.35 -13.73 -10.16
CA VAL A 2 15.08 -14.33 -9.71
C VAL A 2 14.83 -15.65 -10.41
N ASP A 3 14.80 -15.68 -11.75
CA ASP A 3 14.52 -16.91 -12.52
C ASP A 3 15.48 -18.06 -12.22
N TYR A 4 16.76 -17.73 -12.04
CA TYR A 4 17.78 -18.72 -11.69
C TYR A 4 17.49 -19.36 -10.33
N ILE A 5 17.24 -18.56 -9.29
CA ILE A 5 16.95 -19.10 -7.95
C ILE A 5 15.59 -19.78 -7.93
N ASN A 6 14.60 -19.25 -8.66
CA ASN A 6 13.29 -19.87 -8.82
C ASN A 6 13.41 -21.29 -9.41
N THR A 7 14.24 -21.44 -10.46
CA THR A 7 14.55 -22.74 -11.08
C THR A 7 15.27 -23.68 -10.10
N LEU A 8 16.18 -23.16 -9.28
CA LEU A 8 16.83 -23.95 -8.23
C LEU A 8 15.82 -24.45 -7.19
N ILE A 9 14.90 -23.61 -6.71
CA ILE A 9 13.87 -24.03 -5.76
C ILE A 9 12.98 -25.12 -6.39
N GLN A 10 12.56 -24.95 -7.66
CA GLN A 10 11.80 -25.97 -8.39
C GLN A 10 12.55 -27.31 -8.48
N GLY A 11 13.82 -27.27 -8.87
CA GLY A 11 14.66 -28.47 -8.99
C GLY A 11 14.90 -29.17 -7.66
N CYS A 12 15.20 -28.41 -6.60
CA CYS A 12 15.43 -28.95 -5.26
C CYS A 12 14.16 -29.56 -4.65
N ALA A 13 13.01 -28.91 -4.82
CA ALA A 13 11.74 -29.43 -4.32
C ALA A 13 11.35 -30.74 -5.05
N GLY A 14 11.52 -30.77 -6.39
CA GLY A 14 11.18 -31.94 -7.22
C GLY A 14 12.10 -33.15 -6.99
N ALA A 15 13.39 -32.94 -6.71
CA ALA A 15 14.35 -34.03 -6.52
C ALA A 15 14.20 -34.75 -5.16
N ALA A 16 13.67 -34.07 -4.15
CA ALA A 16 13.66 -34.56 -2.77
C ALA A 16 12.29 -35.04 -2.27
N ASN A 17 11.22 -34.98 -3.08
CA ASN A 17 9.82 -35.01 -2.59
C ASN A 17 9.62 -34.01 -1.42
N ASN A 18 10.44 -32.98 -1.36
CA ASN A 18 10.46 -32.04 -0.26
C ASN A 18 9.26 -31.10 -0.38
N ASP A 19 8.82 -30.63 0.78
CA ASP A 19 7.87 -29.54 0.86
C ASP A 19 8.43 -28.31 0.13
N THR A 20 7.70 -27.85 -0.89
CA THR A 20 8.02 -26.66 -1.67
C THR A 20 8.15 -25.43 -0.78
N GLU A 21 7.33 -25.36 0.28
CA GLU A 21 7.39 -24.28 1.27
C GLU A 21 8.74 -24.31 1.99
N GLN A 22 9.18 -25.47 2.48
CA GLN A 22 10.45 -25.61 3.20
C GLN A 22 11.65 -25.24 2.32
N THR A 23 11.66 -25.70 1.07
CA THR A 23 12.73 -25.36 0.12
C THR A 23 12.77 -23.85 -0.15
N CYS A 24 11.61 -23.20 -0.28
CA CYS A 24 11.53 -21.75 -0.40
C CYS A 24 12.07 -21.05 0.86
N LYS A 25 11.66 -21.48 2.07
CA LYS A 25 12.17 -20.92 3.34
C LYS A 25 13.68 -20.96 3.44
N GLU A 26 14.30 -22.08 3.07
CA GLU A 26 15.75 -22.25 3.08
C GLU A 26 16.44 -21.30 2.11
N ALA A 27 15.89 -21.15 0.89
CA ALA A 27 16.40 -20.21 -0.09
C ALA A 27 16.33 -18.77 0.43
N ILE A 28 15.16 -18.31 0.91
CA ILE A 28 14.97 -16.96 1.44
C ILE A 28 15.89 -16.71 2.65
N THR A 29 15.98 -17.66 3.57
CA THR A 29 16.89 -17.58 4.73
C THR A 29 18.34 -17.42 4.30
N THR A 30 18.77 -18.18 3.29
CA THR A 30 20.13 -18.10 2.74
C THR A 30 20.40 -16.74 2.11
N LEU A 31 19.45 -16.17 1.37
CA LEU A 31 19.60 -14.82 0.78
C LEU A 31 19.71 -13.74 1.86
N LEU A 32 18.92 -13.82 2.94
CA LEU A 32 19.00 -12.91 4.08
C LEU A 32 20.36 -13.02 4.78
N LEU A 33 20.81 -14.24 5.08
CA LEU A 33 22.12 -14.47 5.69
C LEU A 33 23.28 -13.95 4.82
N HIS A 34 23.16 -14.09 3.50
CA HIS A 34 24.15 -13.56 2.56
C HIS A 34 24.21 -12.02 2.61
N HIS A 35 23.05 -11.35 2.62
CA HIS A 35 22.96 -9.91 2.81
C HIS A 35 23.60 -9.50 4.13
N ASP A 36 23.20 -10.10 5.25
CA ASP A 36 23.67 -9.74 6.58
C ASP A 36 25.17 -9.95 6.75
N LYS A 37 25.71 -11.06 6.23
CA LYS A 37 27.16 -11.32 6.21
C LYS A 37 27.91 -10.22 5.47
N THR A 38 27.37 -9.76 4.34
CA THR A 38 28.01 -8.72 3.53
C THR A 38 27.91 -7.34 4.18
N LYS A 39 26.76 -7.01 4.75
CA LYS A 39 26.55 -5.80 5.56
C LYS A 39 27.49 -5.77 6.76
N ASN A 40 27.62 -6.87 7.49
CA ASN A 40 28.50 -6.98 8.67
C ASN A 40 29.99 -6.87 8.30
N ALA A 41 30.40 -7.48 7.19
CA ALA A 41 31.76 -7.33 6.66
C ALA A 41 32.08 -5.87 6.27
N ASN A 42 31.05 -5.04 6.03
CA ASN A 42 31.15 -3.63 5.71
C ASN A 42 30.78 -2.73 6.90
N GLY A 43 31.21 -3.10 8.12
CA GLY A 43 30.99 -2.27 9.31
C GLY A 43 29.52 -2.09 9.67
N THR A 44 28.67 -3.07 9.37
CA THR A 44 27.21 -3.07 9.58
C THR A 44 26.42 -2.09 8.70
N VAL A 45 27.04 -1.55 7.65
CA VAL A 45 26.41 -0.64 6.69
C VAL A 45 26.13 -1.36 5.37
N CYS A 46 24.90 -1.23 4.86
CA CYS A 46 24.56 -1.77 3.54
C CYS A 46 24.98 -0.78 2.45
N MET A 47 25.64 -1.27 1.39
CA MET A 47 26.11 -0.45 0.27
C MET A 47 25.04 -0.19 -0.81
N MET A 48 23.77 -0.59 -0.57
CA MET A 48 22.59 -0.35 -1.43
C MET A 48 22.68 -0.85 -2.89
N GLY A 49 23.77 -1.51 -3.28
CA GLY A 49 24.01 -2.03 -4.62
C GLY A 49 23.59 -3.49 -4.81
N LYS A 50 24.44 -4.27 -5.49
CA LYS A 50 24.13 -5.67 -5.86
C LYS A 50 23.73 -6.57 -4.67
N TYR A 51 24.36 -6.36 -3.51
CA TYR A 51 24.10 -7.16 -2.32
C TYR A 51 22.79 -6.76 -1.63
N HIS A 52 22.34 -5.52 -1.81
CA HIS A 52 21.04 -5.06 -1.34
C HIS A 52 19.92 -5.59 -2.23
N ASN A 53 20.14 -5.59 -3.55
CA ASN A 53 19.18 -6.13 -4.53
C ASN A 53 18.83 -7.61 -4.28
N ILE A 54 19.64 -8.38 -3.54
CA ILE A 54 19.29 -9.75 -3.16
C ILE A 54 18.04 -9.82 -2.28
N LEU A 55 17.77 -8.76 -1.50
CA LEU A 55 16.54 -8.66 -0.70
C LEU A 55 15.32 -8.55 -1.60
N TYR A 56 15.41 -7.83 -2.73
CA TYR A 56 14.31 -7.73 -3.70
C TYR A 56 14.14 -8.99 -4.55
N VAL A 57 15.23 -9.75 -4.75
CA VAL A 57 15.12 -11.12 -5.26
C VAL A 57 14.34 -11.99 -4.27
N ALA A 58 14.63 -11.90 -2.97
CA ALA A 58 13.88 -12.59 -1.94
C ALA A 58 12.40 -12.14 -1.88
N VAL A 59 12.12 -10.84 -2.04
CA VAL A 59 10.74 -10.30 -2.15
C VAL A 59 9.98 -10.99 -3.29
N LYS A 60 10.54 -10.97 -4.51
CA LYS A 60 9.87 -11.58 -5.66
C LYS A 60 9.68 -13.09 -5.47
N LEU A 61 10.65 -13.80 -4.88
CA LEU A 61 10.54 -15.22 -4.59
C LEU A 61 9.48 -15.54 -3.53
N CYS A 62 9.44 -14.79 -2.42
CA CYS A 62 8.38 -14.91 -1.41
C CYS A 62 7.00 -14.79 -2.04
N TYR A 63 6.81 -13.82 -2.94
CA TYR A 63 5.56 -13.64 -3.67
C TYR A 63 5.30 -14.79 -4.66
N LEU A 64 6.27 -15.16 -5.51
CA LEU A 64 6.07 -16.20 -6.53
C LEU A 64 5.69 -17.55 -5.91
N TRP A 65 6.29 -17.89 -4.77
CA TRP A 65 6.02 -19.12 -4.04
C TRP A 65 4.89 -19.00 -3.02
N GLN A 66 4.30 -17.80 -2.87
CA GLN A 66 3.28 -17.50 -1.87
C GLN A 66 3.67 -18.02 -0.48
N LEU A 67 4.91 -17.72 -0.06
CA LEU A 67 5.50 -18.28 1.16
C LEU A 67 4.58 -18.02 2.36
N GLN A 68 4.23 -19.08 3.09
CA GLN A 68 3.25 -18.96 4.17
C GLN A 68 3.81 -18.37 5.46
N ASP A 69 5.10 -18.58 5.70
CA ASP A 69 5.84 -18.12 6.88
C ASP A 69 5.87 -16.60 7.06
N ALA A 70 4.91 -16.08 7.84
CA ALA A 70 4.80 -14.65 8.10
C ALA A 70 5.99 -14.09 8.88
N GLU A 71 6.62 -14.88 9.76
CA GLU A 71 7.78 -14.44 10.55
C GLU A 71 8.98 -14.21 9.64
N LEU A 72 9.27 -15.16 8.74
CA LEU A 72 10.37 -15.02 7.78
C LEU A 72 10.14 -13.85 6.82
N VAL A 73 8.91 -13.65 6.35
CA VAL A 73 8.56 -12.48 5.52
C VAL A 73 8.74 -11.18 6.30
N CYS A 74 8.33 -11.11 7.57
CA CYS A 74 8.55 -9.94 8.42
C CYS A 74 10.04 -9.66 8.68
N LYS A 75 10.86 -10.72 8.80
CA LYS A 75 12.31 -10.60 8.91
C LYS A 75 12.92 -10.00 7.64
N LEU A 76 12.46 -10.43 6.46
CA LEU A 76 12.86 -9.84 5.18
C LEU A 76 12.48 -8.35 5.10
N LEU A 77 11.24 -8.00 5.43
CA LEU A 77 10.78 -6.61 5.42
C LEU A 77 11.57 -5.74 6.42
N THR A 78 11.84 -6.25 7.62
CA THR A 78 12.72 -5.58 8.59
C THR A 78 14.13 -5.38 8.05
N GLY A 79 14.68 -6.38 7.36
CA GLY A 79 15.98 -6.30 6.70
C GLY A 79 16.05 -5.15 5.69
N ILE A 80 15.06 -5.07 4.80
CA ILE A 80 14.90 -3.99 3.81
C ILE A 80 14.81 -2.63 4.52
N TYR A 81 13.89 -2.51 5.49
CA TYR A 81 13.67 -1.27 6.22
C TYR A 81 14.93 -0.79 6.95
N SER A 82 15.71 -1.70 7.54
CA SER A 82 16.97 -1.36 8.22
C SER A 82 18.01 -0.70 7.32
N CYS A 83 17.87 -0.83 6.00
CA CYS A 83 18.76 -0.25 5.00
C CYS A 83 18.14 0.98 4.34
N GLU A 84 16.85 0.92 4.00
CA GLU A 84 16.17 1.95 3.20
C GLU A 84 15.38 2.95 4.01
N GLN A 85 14.88 2.57 5.19
CA GLN A 85 13.91 3.32 5.98
C GLN A 85 12.59 3.63 5.22
N THR A 86 12.30 2.90 4.15
CA THR A 86 11.09 3.00 3.33
C THR A 86 10.77 1.64 2.68
N PHE A 87 9.59 1.52 2.09
CA PHE A 87 9.17 0.38 1.26
C PHE A 87 8.68 0.82 -0.12
N GLU A 88 9.15 1.97 -0.60
CA GLU A 88 8.71 2.56 -1.87
C GLU A 88 8.81 1.60 -3.06
N ARG A 89 9.80 0.69 -3.03
CA ARG A 89 10.00 -0.32 -4.07
C ARG A 89 8.87 -1.36 -4.16
N ILE A 90 8.18 -1.58 -3.05
CA ILE A 90 6.98 -2.44 -2.99
C ILE A 90 5.73 -1.64 -3.37
N PHE A 91 5.59 -0.39 -2.90
CA PHE A 91 4.34 0.37 -3.04
C PHE A 91 4.18 1.15 -4.36
N ILE A 92 5.24 1.79 -4.88
CA ILE A 92 5.11 2.73 -6.02
C ILE A 92 4.57 2.05 -7.26
N GLY A 93 5.05 0.85 -7.58
CA GLY A 93 4.57 0.10 -8.74
C GLY A 93 3.08 -0.23 -8.67
N ALA A 94 2.55 -0.49 -7.48
CA ALA A 94 1.12 -0.76 -7.28
C ALA A 94 0.27 0.51 -7.40
N ILE A 95 0.75 1.63 -6.86
CA ILE A 95 0.05 2.92 -6.86
C ILE A 95 0.05 3.56 -8.25
N PHE A 96 1.22 3.63 -8.89
CA PHE A 96 1.42 4.41 -10.12
C PHE A 96 1.64 3.57 -11.38
N GLY A 97 1.75 2.23 -11.25
CA GLY A 97 2.05 1.33 -12.36
C GLY A 97 3.55 1.10 -12.58
N THR A 98 3.89 0.15 -13.46
CA THR A 98 5.27 -0.38 -13.61
C THR A 98 6.30 0.61 -14.14
N LYS A 99 5.88 1.65 -14.86
CA LYS A 99 6.78 2.66 -15.43
C LYS A 99 7.16 3.75 -14.42
N ALA A 100 6.28 4.06 -13.48
CA ALA A 100 6.46 5.15 -12.55
C ALA A 100 7.70 5.03 -11.65
N PRO A 101 8.06 3.84 -11.12
CA PRO A 101 9.32 3.64 -10.42
C PRO A 101 10.56 4.20 -11.13
N HIS A 102 10.62 4.04 -12.45
CA HIS A 102 11.76 4.48 -13.24
C HIS A 102 11.87 6.01 -13.25
N PHE A 103 10.73 6.70 -13.34
CA PHE A 103 10.68 8.16 -13.37
C PHE A 103 10.80 8.80 -11.98
N ILE A 104 10.23 8.17 -10.95
CA ILE A 104 10.15 8.72 -9.59
C ILE A 104 11.43 8.43 -8.80
N ALA A 105 11.98 7.23 -8.95
CA ALA A 105 13.04 6.72 -8.08
C ALA A 105 14.19 6.02 -8.83
N GLY A 106 14.18 6.00 -10.17
CA GLY A 106 15.30 5.55 -11.00
C GLY A 106 15.49 4.03 -11.09
N TRP A 107 14.55 3.23 -10.58
CA TRP A 107 14.61 1.76 -10.63
C TRP A 107 13.44 1.16 -11.43
N LYS A 108 13.63 -0.05 -11.97
CA LYS A 108 12.57 -0.81 -12.63
C LYS A 108 11.78 -1.61 -11.59
N SER A 109 10.45 -1.64 -11.72
CA SER A 109 9.61 -2.52 -10.89
C SER A 109 10.10 -3.98 -10.91
N ASP A 110 10.11 -4.62 -9.75
CA ASP A 110 10.41 -6.04 -9.60
C ASP A 110 9.23 -6.95 -10.03
N PHE A 111 8.07 -6.34 -10.29
CA PHE A 111 6.87 -7.00 -10.78
C PHE A 111 6.63 -6.61 -12.25
N ASP A 112 6.06 -7.54 -13.00
CA ASP A 112 6.00 -7.53 -14.46
C ASP A 112 4.93 -6.57 -14.99
N ASP A 113 3.80 -6.47 -14.28
CA ASP A 113 2.68 -5.59 -14.62
C ASP A 113 2.04 -4.95 -13.38
N GLN A 114 1.06 -4.08 -13.61
CA GLN A 114 0.38 -3.36 -12.53
C GLN A 114 -0.46 -4.29 -11.64
N GLU A 115 -1.05 -5.33 -12.21
CA GLU A 115 -1.86 -6.28 -11.46
C GLU A 115 -0.98 -7.11 -10.52
N GLU A 116 0.16 -7.58 -11.01
CA GLU A 116 1.14 -8.30 -10.21
C GLU A 116 1.72 -7.42 -9.09
N ASN A 117 1.99 -6.13 -9.36
CA ASN A 117 2.37 -5.19 -8.30
C ASN A 117 1.31 -5.11 -7.20
N VAL A 118 0.03 -4.99 -7.55
CA VAL A 118 -1.07 -4.92 -6.58
C VAL A 118 -1.18 -6.22 -5.78
N ARG A 119 -1.12 -7.38 -6.44
CA ARG A 119 -1.14 -8.69 -5.76
C ARG A 119 0.08 -8.88 -4.85
N GLY A 120 1.26 -8.41 -5.27
CA GLY A 120 2.47 -8.39 -4.46
C GLY A 120 2.30 -7.57 -3.19
N VAL A 121 1.79 -6.35 -3.31
CA VAL A 121 1.47 -5.50 -2.15
C VAL A 121 0.46 -6.17 -1.22
N VAL A 122 -0.63 -6.75 -1.74
CA VAL A 122 -1.62 -7.49 -0.94
C VAL A 122 -0.98 -8.66 -0.18
N TYR A 123 -0.10 -9.42 -0.84
CA TYR A 123 0.64 -10.51 -0.22
C TYR A 123 1.48 -10.00 0.97
N PHE A 124 2.27 -8.93 0.79
CA PHE A 124 3.10 -8.41 1.88
C PHE A 124 2.28 -7.75 2.99
N LEU A 125 1.14 -7.13 2.68
CA LEU A 125 0.21 -6.59 3.68
C LEU A 125 -0.38 -7.72 4.54
N ASP A 126 -0.81 -8.83 3.94
CA ASP A 126 -1.31 -10.01 4.66
C ASP A 126 -0.25 -10.58 5.60
N LYS A 127 0.98 -10.78 5.11
CA LYS A 127 2.08 -11.33 5.92
C LYS A 127 2.52 -10.39 7.02
N ALA A 128 2.64 -9.10 6.74
CA ALA A 128 2.97 -8.09 7.75
C ALA A 128 1.89 -8.01 8.84
N ASN A 129 0.61 -8.07 8.48
CA ASN A 129 -0.48 -8.06 9.47
C ASN A 129 -0.51 -9.34 10.32
N LYS A 130 -0.33 -10.52 9.69
CA LYS A 130 -0.25 -11.80 10.41
C LYS A 130 0.93 -11.84 11.39
N GLY A 131 2.10 -11.33 10.96
CA GLY A 131 3.29 -11.19 11.80
C GLY A 131 3.26 -9.99 12.74
N LYS A 132 2.21 -9.16 12.70
CA LYS A 132 2.06 -7.93 13.48
C LYS A 132 3.30 -7.01 13.38
N LEU A 133 3.82 -6.86 12.17
CA LEU A 133 5.06 -6.12 11.92
C LEU A 133 4.88 -4.64 12.28
N MET A 134 5.68 -4.20 13.24
CA MET A 134 5.83 -2.80 13.65
C MET A 134 7.29 -2.39 13.46
N LEU A 135 7.52 -1.21 12.89
CA LEU A 135 8.85 -0.71 12.56
C LEU A 135 9.07 0.67 13.18
N PRO A 136 10.27 0.94 13.72
CA PRO A 136 10.55 2.22 14.36
C PRO A 136 10.79 3.31 13.30
N VAL A 137 10.00 4.36 13.36
CA VAL A 137 10.16 5.60 12.59
C VAL A 137 10.43 6.75 13.55
N PHE A 138 11.40 7.59 13.22
CA PHE A 138 11.68 8.80 14.00
C PHE A 138 10.84 9.95 13.44
N ARG A 139 9.82 10.39 14.19
CA ARG A 139 9.07 11.64 13.92
C ARG A 139 9.31 12.63 15.04
N ASN A 140 9.63 13.88 14.70
CA ASN A 140 9.85 14.96 15.69
C ASN A 140 10.80 14.54 16.83
N SER A 141 11.85 13.80 16.49
CA SER A 141 12.85 13.26 17.44
C SER A 141 12.32 12.23 18.45
N LEU A 142 11.10 11.71 18.28
CA LEU A 142 10.53 10.62 19.07
C LEU A 142 10.43 9.35 18.21
N PRO A 143 10.86 8.19 18.75
CA PRO A 143 10.64 6.91 18.08
C PRO A 143 9.16 6.53 18.19
N GLU A 144 8.54 6.32 17.06
CA GLU A 144 7.18 5.80 16.94
C GLU A 144 7.23 4.45 16.21
N ASN A 145 6.55 3.45 16.73
CA ASN A 145 6.39 2.19 16.03
C ASN A 145 5.17 2.28 15.11
N ILE A 146 5.39 2.16 13.80
CA ILE A 146 4.31 2.19 12.82
C ILE A 146 4.27 0.90 12.01
N ARG A 147 3.10 0.60 11.45
CA ARG A 147 2.90 -0.64 10.67
C ARG A 147 3.53 -0.50 9.29
N PHE A 148 3.87 -1.63 8.69
CA PHE A 148 4.35 -1.73 7.30
C PHE A 148 3.53 -0.88 6.30
N LEU A 149 2.21 -0.93 6.39
CA LEU A 149 1.29 -0.19 5.51
C LEU A 149 1.36 1.34 5.66
N ASP A 150 1.76 1.82 6.84
CA ASP A 150 1.75 3.26 7.16
C ASP A 150 3.14 3.91 6.98
N ILE A 151 4.15 3.13 6.56
CA ILE A 151 5.51 3.63 6.31
C ILE A 151 5.51 4.64 5.15
N PRO A 152 6.03 5.86 5.36
CA PRO A 152 6.13 6.88 4.33
C PRO A 152 6.93 6.46 3.09
N ILE A 153 6.52 6.98 1.93
CA ILE A 153 7.24 6.85 0.67
C ILE A 153 8.15 8.09 0.50
N ASP A 154 9.46 7.90 0.63
CA ASP A 154 10.44 8.99 0.63
C ASP A 154 10.43 9.83 -0.66
N SER A 155 10.41 9.17 -1.82
CA SER A 155 10.34 9.85 -3.12
C SER A 155 9.02 10.59 -3.38
N CYS A 156 8.01 10.41 -2.53
CA CYS A 156 6.69 11.05 -2.62
C CYS A 156 6.44 11.98 -1.42
N ALA A 157 7.43 12.83 -1.10
CA ALA A 157 7.36 13.82 -0.02
C ALA A 157 6.99 13.21 1.35
N LYS A 158 7.44 11.97 1.60
CA LYS A 158 7.12 11.21 2.83
C LYS A 158 5.61 11.06 3.08
N ALA A 159 4.81 11.00 2.02
CA ALA A 159 3.40 10.66 2.14
C ALA A 159 3.22 9.16 2.43
N SER A 160 2.22 8.81 3.24
CA SER A 160 1.80 7.41 3.40
C SER A 160 1.15 6.89 2.11
N PRO A 161 1.16 5.56 1.86
CA PRO A 161 0.49 4.96 0.71
C PRO A 161 -0.99 5.39 0.57
N VAL A 162 -1.67 5.50 1.71
CA VAL A 162 -3.08 5.91 1.82
C VAL A 162 -3.28 7.36 1.40
N LYS A 163 -2.45 8.26 1.91
CA LYS A 163 -2.49 9.68 1.57
C LYS A 163 -2.30 9.89 0.06
N LEU A 164 -1.38 9.13 -0.55
CA LEU A 164 -1.18 9.17 -2.00
C LEU A 164 -2.40 8.69 -2.77
N CYS A 165 -3.04 7.59 -2.38
CA CYS A 165 -4.25 7.13 -3.06
C CYS A 165 -5.39 8.15 -2.98
N ILE A 166 -5.50 8.87 -1.86
CA ILE A 166 -6.49 9.96 -1.68
C ILE A 166 -6.16 11.13 -2.60
N GLN A 167 -4.91 11.60 -2.60
CA GLN A 167 -4.44 12.71 -3.44
C GLN A 167 -4.60 12.43 -4.94
N LEU A 168 -4.40 11.19 -5.35
CA LEU A 168 -4.46 10.77 -6.75
C LEU A 168 -5.85 10.28 -7.18
N GLY A 169 -6.83 10.23 -6.27
CA GLY A 169 -8.18 9.77 -6.59
C GLY A 169 -8.24 8.31 -7.03
N LEU A 170 -7.57 7.41 -6.29
CA LEU A 170 -7.43 5.99 -6.63
C LEU A 170 -8.28 5.08 -5.70
N PRO A 171 -9.62 5.03 -5.87
CA PRO A 171 -10.52 4.32 -4.95
C PRO A 171 -10.20 2.83 -4.83
N ASP A 172 -9.81 2.17 -5.91
CA ASP A 172 -9.55 0.71 -5.92
C ASP A 172 -8.37 0.34 -5.04
N LYS A 173 -7.32 1.15 -5.10
CA LYS A 173 -6.08 0.95 -4.33
C LYS A 173 -6.29 1.40 -2.89
N LEU A 174 -7.03 2.50 -2.69
CA LEU A 174 -7.41 2.94 -1.36
C LEU A 174 -8.21 1.87 -0.63
N LEU A 175 -9.20 1.25 -1.29
CA LEU A 175 -10.00 0.17 -0.72
C LEU A 175 -9.14 -0.98 -0.20
N ILE A 176 -8.10 -1.36 -0.95
CA ILE A 176 -7.14 -2.39 -0.50
C ILE A 176 -6.49 -1.95 0.80
N PHE A 177 -5.87 -0.77 0.84
CA PHE A 177 -5.20 -0.28 2.03
C PHE A 177 -6.14 -0.16 3.24
N LEU A 178 -7.35 0.37 3.05
CA LEU A 178 -8.36 0.48 4.10
C LEU A 178 -8.79 -0.90 4.63
N ARG A 179 -8.92 -1.91 3.77
CA ARG A 179 -9.22 -3.30 4.18
C ARG A 179 -8.10 -3.93 5.00
N PHE A 180 -6.84 -3.55 4.74
CA PHE A 180 -5.70 -3.95 5.55
C PHE A 180 -5.51 -3.08 6.81
N GLY A 181 -6.45 -2.18 7.08
CA GLY A 181 -6.54 -1.41 8.32
C GLY A 181 -5.73 -0.14 8.31
N ALA A 182 -5.34 0.40 7.15
CA ALA A 182 -4.68 1.69 6.98
C ALA A 182 -5.21 2.77 7.94
N GLN A 183 -4.31 3.51 8.59
CA GLN A 183 -4.74 4.68 9.36
C GLN A 183 -4.83 5.89 8.44
N ILE A 184 -5.93 6.63 8.61
CA ILE A 184 -6.11 7.93 7.99
C ILE A 184 -5.72 8.97 9.04
N THR A 185 -4.41 9.25 9.18
CA THR A 185 -3.91 10.32 10.05
C THR A 185 -3.52 11.53 9.20
N ASP A 186 -3.64 12.73 9.77
CA ASP A 186 -3.16 13.98 9.19
C ASP A 186 -3.71 14.29 7.78
N LEU A 187 -4.97 13.93 7.51
CA LEU A 187 -5.68 14.47 6.35
C LEU A 187 -6.15 15.89 6.65
N SER A 188 -5.80 16.83 5.77
CA SER A 188 -6.46 18.12 5.75
C SER A 188 -7.91 17.97 5.27
N ASP A 189 -8.79 18.86 5.72
CA ASP A 189 -10.17 18.96 5.23
C ASP A 189 -10.23 19.09 3.71
N GLU A 190 -9.21 19.71 3.10
CA GLU A 190 -9.05 19.85 1.65
C GLU A 190 -8.82 18.49 0.95
N LEU A 191 -8.02 17.60 1.54
CA LEU A 191 -7.79 16.26 0.98
C LEU A 191 -9.05 15.38 1.08
N ILE A 192 -9.75 15.48 2.21
CA ILE A 192 -11.04 14.80 2.40
C ILE A 192 -12.06 15.32 1.38
N PHE A 193 -12.14 16.64 1.20
CA PHE A 193 -12.98 17.29 0.20
C PHE A 193 -12.67 16.78 -1.21
N TYR A 194 -11.38 16.78 -1.61
CA TYR A 194 -10.97 16.39 -2.95
C TYR A 194 -11.31 14.92 -3.23
N PHE A 195 -11.04 14.06 -2.26
CA PHE A 195 -11.29 12.63 -2.42
C PHE A 195 -12.78 12.30 -2.41
N GLY A 196 -13.57 12.88 -1.50
CA GLY A 196 -15.02 12.74 -1.49
C GLY A 196 -15.63 13.11 -2.83
N ASN A 197 -15.30 14.29 -3.35
CA ASN A 197 -15.78 14.74 -4.66
C ASN A 197 -15.26 13.87 -5.82
N THR A 198 -14.03 13.35 -5.75
CA THR A 198 -13.54 12.42 -6.78
C THR A 198 -14.32 11.11 -6.78
N VAL A 199 -14.60 10.55 -5.59
CA VAL A 199 -15.40 9.32 -5.47
C VAL A 199 -16.84 9.56 -5.91
N PHE A 200 -17.46 10.67 -5.50
CA PHE A 200 -18.82 11.01 -5.90
C PHE A 200 -18.91 11.24 -7.40
N GLY A 201 -18.01 12.04 -7.98
CA GLY A 201 -17.95 12.27 -9.42
C GLY A 201 -17.76 10.96 -10.20
N ARG A 202 -16.87 10.07 -9.74
CA ARG A 202 -16.71 8.75 -10.34
C ARG A 202 -17.96 7.90 -10.26
N LEU A 203 -18.65 7.87 -9.12
CA LEU A 203 -19.90 7.12 -8.98
C LEU A 203 -20.99 7.66 -9.90
N SER A 204 -21.09 8.98 -10.05
CA SER A 204 -22.04 9.63 -10.97
C SER A 204 -21.82 9.27 -12.44
N GLU A 205 -20.62 8.85 -12.85
CA GLU A 205 -20.36 8.39 -14.23
C GLU A 205 -21.09 7.07 -14.57
N PHE A 206 -21.54 6.31 -13.58
CA PHE A 206 -22.05 4.95 -13.77
C PHE A 206 -23.57 4.81 -13.84
N ASN A 207 -24.35 5.90 -13.78
CA ASN A 207 -25.80 5.93 -14.01
C ASN A 207 -26.56 4.73 -13.36
N HIS A 208 -26.60 4.67 -12.03
CA HIS A 208 -27.22 3.59 -11.22
C HIS A 208 -26.53 2.21 -11.28
N CYS A 209 -25.47 2.04 -12.08
CA CYS A 209 -24.70 0.79 -12.19
C CYS A 209 -23.32 0.89 -11.52
N TYR A 210 -23.30 1.13 -10.20
CA TYR A 210 -22.07 1.47 -9.49
C TYR A 210 -21.11 0.28 -9.32
N PRO A 211 -19.81 0.46 -9.62
CA PRO A 211 -18.80 -0.55 -9.32
C PRO A 211 -18.69 -0.79 -7.82
N TYR A 212 -18.79 -2.07 -7.42
CA TYR A 212 -18.77 -2.49 -6.01
C TYR A 212 -17.54 -1.96 -5.24
N ASN A 213 -16.37 -1.96 -5.88
CA ASN A 213 -15.11 -1.44 -5.35
C ASN A 213 -15.19 0.04 -4.97
N ILE A 214 -15.81 0.88 -5.80
CA ILE A 214 -15.91 2.32 -5.53
C ILE A 214 -16.90 2.57 -4.39
N VAL A 215 -18.05 1.88 -4.41
CA VAL A 215 -19.05 1.95 -3.33
C VAL A 215 -18.47 1.46 -2.00
N ALA A 216 -17.79 0.31 -1.99
CA ALA A 216 -17.14 -0.23 -0.80
C ALA A 216 -16.05 0.71 -0.27
N CYS A 217 -15.28 1.36 -1.17
CA CYS A 217 -14.29 2.36 -0.78
C CYS A 217 -14.96 3.53 -0.05
N LEU A 218 -16.06 4.05 -0.60
CA LEU A 218 -16.82 5.14 0.01
C LEU A 218 -17.36 4.73 1.39
N GLN A 219 -17.96 3.56 1.51
CA GLN A 219 -18.50 3.06 2.78
C GLN A 219 -17.45 2.93 3.87
N ILE A 220 -16.24 2.47 3.53
CA ILE A 220 -15.15 2.38 4.50
C ILE A 220 -14.61 3.77 4.81
N LEU A 221 -14.45 4.65 3.82
CA LEU A 221 -14.04 6.04 4.04
C LEU A 221 -14.98 6.74 5.04
N LEU A 222 -16.30 6.65 4.82
CA LEU A 222 -17.33 7.24 5.68
C LEU A 222 -17.33 6.68 7.11
N ARG A 223 -16.74 5.51 7.36
CA ARG A 223 -16.55 4.97 8.72
C ARG A 223 -15.33 5.54 9.42
N VAL A 224 -14.32 5.96 8.66
CA VAL A 224 -13.03 6.40 9.20
C VAL A 224 -12.95 7.94 9.25
N VAL A 225 -13.69 8.62 8.37
CA VAL A 225 -13.75 10.08 8.32
C VAL A 225 -15.10 10.56 8.85
N PRO A 226 -15.14 11.40 9.90
CA PRO A 226 -16.39 11.81 10.54
C PRO A 226 -17.28 12.70 9.66
N THR A 227 -16.70 13.45 8.71
CA THR A 227 -17.42 14.38 7.82
C THR A 227 -16.71 14.49 6.47
N ILE A 228 -17.48 14.50 5.37
CA ILE A 228 -16.96 14.85 4.04
C ILE A 228 -17.46 16.24 3.68
N ASN A 229 -16.52 17.15 3.37
CA ASN A 229 -16.86 18.48 2.88
C ASN A 229 -17.18 18.41 1.39
N ILE A 230 -18.33 18.97 1.00
CA ILE A 230 -18.81 19.00 -0.40
C ILE A 230 -18.68 20.41 -1.00
N SER A 231 -18.41 21.42 -0.17
CA SER A 231 -18.05 22.78 -0.59
C SER A 231 -16.62 23.12 -0.18
N LYS A 232 -15.93 23.93 -0.99
CA LYS A 232 -14.58 24.46 -0.70
C LYS A 232 -14.60 25.55 0.38
N ALA A 233 -15.75 26.17 0.63
CA ALA A 233 -15.86 27.23 1.64
C ALA A 233 -15.96 26.59 3.04
N PRO A 234 -15.19 27.09 4.03
CA PRO A 234 -15.41 26.68 5.42
C PRO A 234 -16.83 27.08 5.81
N ILE A 235 -17.62 26.07 6.15
CA ILE A 235 -19.03 26.23 6.47
C ILE A 235 -19.07 26.85 7.86
N SER A 236 -19.55 28.08 7.96
CA SER A 236 -20.00 28.58 9.25
C SER A 236 -21.20 27.73 9.67
N CYS A 237 -21.29 27.32 10.93
CA CYS A 237 -22.36 26.43 11.40
C CYS A 237 -23.73 27.16 11.49
N ASP A 238 -24.05 27.97 10.49
CA ASP A 238 -25.31 28.68 10.37
C ASP A 238 -26.32 27.80 9.62
N LYS A 239 -27.56 27.73 10.11
CA LYS A 239 -28.59 26.80 9.61
C LYS A 239 -28.85 26.97 8.12
N THR A 240 -28.68 28.18 7.60
CA THR A 240 -28.88 28.55 6.20
C THR A 240 -27.84 27.91 5.27
N GLU A 241 -26.56 27.87 5.67
CA GLU A 241 -25.50 27.24 4.85
C GLU A 241 -25.65 25.71 4.81
N SER A 242 -26.12 25.09 5.91
CA SER A 242 -26.40 23.66 5.95
C SER A 242 -27.53 23.24 4.99
N ILE A 243 -28.57 24.07 4.85
CA ILE A 243 -29.67 23.85 3.88
C ILE A 243 -29.12 23.96 2.46
N LEU A 244 -28.35 25.01 2.17
CA LEU A 244 -27.77 25.25 0.85
C LEU A 244 -26.88 24.09 0.38
N ILE A 245 -26.09 23.50 1.28
CA ILE A 245 -25.25 22.34 0.95
C ILE A 245 -26.10 21.11 0.65
N ARG A 246 -27.17 20.87 1.41
CA ARG A 246 -28.09 19.76 1.13
C ARG A 246 -28.75 19.93 -0.23
N GLU A 247 -29.11 21.15 -0.61
CA GLU A 247 -29.64 21.47 -1.93
C GLU A 247 -28.59 21.21 -3.03
N ILE A 248 -27.35 21.68 -2.86
CA ILE A 248 -26.26 21.41 -3.81
C ILE A 248 -26.01 19.90 -3.98
N VAL A 249 -26.02 19.15 -2.89
CA VAL A 249 -25.83 17.69 -2.92
C VAL A 249 -27.01 17.01 -3.62
N ALA A 250 -28.24 17.44 -3.31
CA ALA A 250 -29.44 16.94 -3.96
C ALA A 250 -29.45 17.25 -5.46
N GLU A 251 -29.02 18.44 -5.88
CA GLU A 251 -28.94 18.81 -7.29
C GLU A 251 -27.82 18.06 -8.03
N THR A 252 -26.66 17.89 -7.40
CA THR A 252 -25.46 17.36 -8.07
C THR A 252 -25.38 15.83 -8.02
N TYR A 253 -25.89 15.22 -6.94
CA TYR A 253 -25.73 13.80 -6.64
C TYR A 253 -27.08 13.12 -6.32
N ASN A 254 -28.18 13.58 -6.92
CA ASN A 254 -29.53 13.05 -6.67
C ASN A 254 -29.58 11.52 -6.80
N ASP A 255 -29.03 10.98 -7.87
CA ASP A 255 -29.04 9.53 -8.14
C ASP A 255 -28.37 8.74 -7.02
N LEU A 256 -27.25 9.25 -6.48
CA LEU A 256 -26.54 8.62 -5.37
C LEU A 256 -27.36 8.67 -4.05
N LEU A 257 -28.21 9.67 -3.87
CA LEU A 257 -29.13 9.79 -2.73
C LEU A 257 -30.41 8.96 -2.91
N GLU A 258 -30.89 8.81 -4.15
CA GLU A 258 -32.01 7.95 -4.51
C GLU A 258 -31.68 6.48 -4.31
N ASP A 259 -30.49 6.08 -4.74
CA ASP A 259 -30.01 4.70 -4.66
C ASP A 259 -29.44 4.32 -3.28
N GLY A 260 -29.45 5.26 -2.32
CA GLY A 260 -28.99 5.02 -0.95
C GLY A 260 -27.47 4.83 -0.83
N ILE A 261 -26.70 5.26 -1.82
CA ILE A 261 -25.23 5.27 -1.78
C ILE A 261 -24.74 6.37 -0.82
N LEU A 262 -25.40 7.53 -0.83
CA LEU A 262 -25.16 8.61 0.12
C LEU A 262 -26.28 8.66 1.18
N PRO A 263 -25.95 8.97 2.44
CA PRO A 263 -26.96 9.19 3.47
C PRO A 263 -27.73 10.47 3.18
N ARG A 264 -29.06 10.45 3.39
CA ARG A 264 -29.92 11.63 3.27
C ARG A 264 -29.87 12.55 4.50
N SER A 265 -29.18 12.14 5.57
CA SER A 265 -29.11 12.83 6.86
C SER A 265 -27.81 12.54 7.61
#